data_AF-A0A444LHB7-F1
#
_entry.id   AF-A0A444LHB7-F1
#
_cell.length_a   1.000
_cell.length_b   1.000
_cell.length_c   1.000
_cell.angle_alpha   90.00
_cell.angle_beta   90.00
_cell.angle_gamma   90.00
#
_symmetry.space_group_name_H-M   'P 1'
#
loop_
_entity.id
_entity.type
_entity.pdbx_description
1 polymer ?
#
loop_
_entity_poly.entity_id
_entity_poly.type
_entity_poly.pdbx_seq_one_letter_code
_entity_poly.pdbx_strand_id
1 'polypeptide(L)'
;MSIDIRIQSKAEQILQHEAAFYGVTPTAVAKAIMDKVVAGDLIRDVLQGVDVASYQDRRPKSHPKPPSAPKHPRQFKYSFKGAPVKLEAIAAEHGVSPTTLRRRINSGMPIEQALSVGDMRKKGARV
;
A
#
# COMPACT_ATOMS: atom_id res chain seq x y z
N MET A 1 21.67 12.71 11.71
CA MET A 1 21.10 11.76 10.74
C MET A 1 20.13 10.89 11.51
N SER A 2 18.84 10.87 11.15
CA SER A 2 17.84 10.04 11.82
C SER A 2 17.73 8.70 11.11
N ILE A 3 17.76 7.61 11.88
CA ILE A 3 17.55 6.25 11.36
C ILE A 3 16.09 6.14 10.89
N ASP A 4 15.85 5.42 9.79
CA ASP A 4 14.50 5.17 9.27
C ASP A 4 13.60 4.55 10.35
N ILE A 5 12.39 5.10 10.51
CA ILE A 5 11.40 4.68 11.52
C ILE A 5 11.09 3.18 11.44
N ARG A 6 11.12 2.58 10.25
CA ARG A 6 10.86 1.15 10.05
C ARG A 6 11.97 0.29 10.62
N ILE A 7 13.21 0.77 10.54
CA ILE A 7 14.39 0.08 11.07
C ILE A 7 14.36 0.16 12.59
N GLN A 8 14.04 1.33 13.15
CA GLN A 8 13.88 1.52 14.60
C GLN A 8 12.81 0.58 15.17
N SER A 9 11.61 0.57 14.56
CA SER A 9 10.51 -0.28 15.01
C SER A 9 10.87 -1.77 14.98
N LYS A 10 11.57 -2.22 13.94
CA LYS A 10 11.96 -3.62 13.83
C LYS A 10 13.08 -3.98 14.82
N ALA A 11 14.04 -3.09 15.05
CA ALA A 11 15.07 -3.29 16.06
C ALA A 11 14.47 -3.39 17.47
N GLU A 12 13.50 -2.54 17.79
CA GLU A 12 12.78 -2.61 19.06
C GLU A 12 12.03 -3.93 19.25
N GLN A 13 11.35 -4.42 18.20
CA GLN A 13 10.67 -5.72 18.24
C GLN A 13 11.64 -6.88 18.53
N ILE A 14 12.80 -6.88 17.90
CA ILE A 14 13.82 -7.92 18.09
C ILE A 14 14.34 -7.88 19.54
N LEU A 15 14.73 -6.70 20.02
CA LEU A 15 15.24 -6.52 21.38
C LEU A 15 14.19 -6.88 22.43
N GLN A 16 12.91 -6.55 22.21
CA GLN A 16 11.82 -6.94 23.11
C GLN A 16 11.61 -8.46 23.16
N HIS A 17 11.67 -9.12 22.00
CA HIS A 17 11.53 -10.57 21.92
C HIS A 17 12.70 -11.28 22.63
N GLU A 18 13.93 -10.84 22.41
CA GLU A 18 15.12 -11.38 23.09
C GLU A 18 15.11 -11.11 24.60
N ALA A 19 14.74 -9.89 24.99
CA ALA A 19 14.58 -9.53 26.39
C ALA A 19 13.56 -10.42 27.11
N ALA A 20 12.41 -10.69 26.47
CA ALA A 20 11.41 -11.60 27.00
C ALA A 20 11.93 -13.04 27.12
N PHE A 21 12.69 -13.51 26.13
CA PHE A 21 13.29 -14.85 26.15
C PHE A 21 14.28 -15.04 27.31
N TYR A 22 15.13 -14.04 27.56
CA TYR A 22 16.14 -14.09 28.63
C TYR A 22 15.65 -13.55 29.99
N GLY A 23 14.42 -13.05 30.07
CA GLY A 23 13.85 -12.48 31.30
C GLY A 23 14.53 -11.19 31.77
N VAL A 24 15.14 -10.42 30.87
CA VAL A 24 15.88 -9.18 31.17
C VAL A 24 15.25 -7.99 30.45
N THR A 25 15.77 -6.78 30.67
CA THR A 25 15.28 -5.59 29.96
C THR A 25 15.90 -5.48 28.55
N PRO A 26 15.19 -4.90 27.55
CA PRO A 26 15.73 -4.69 26.21
C PRO A 26 17.04 -3.90 26.19
N THR A 27 17.17 -2.94 27.10
CA THR A 27 18.39 -2.14 27.30
C THR A 27 19.56 -2.98 27.81
N ALA A 28 19.32 -3.94 28.70
CA ALA A 28 20.37 -4.85 29.17
C ALA A 28 20.85 -5.79 28.05
N VAL A 29 19.94 -6.29 27.21
CA VAL A 29 20.28 -7.09 26.01
C VAL A 29 21.12 -6.27 25.04
N ALA A 30 20.67 -5.06 24.70
CA ALA A 30 21.39 -4.17 23.79
C ALA A 30 22.80 -3.86 24.32
N LYS A 31 22.95 -3.60 25.62
CA LYS A 31 24.24 -3.37 26.26
C LYS A 31 25.14 -4.59 26.18
N ALA A 32 24.63 -5.79 26.51
CA ALA A 32 25.41 -7.02 26.45
C ALA A 32 25.87 -7.36 25.02
N ILE A 33 25.03 -7.09 24.01
CA ILE A 33 25.40 -7.23 22.60
C ILE A 33 26.53 -6.27 22.25
N MET A 34 26.39 -4.98 22.58
CA MET A 34 27.43 -3.98 22.30
C MET A 34 28.75 -4.33 22.98
N ASP A 35 28.72 -4.70 24.26
CA ASP A 35 29.92 -5.07 25.02
C ASP A 35 30.62 -6.29 24.38
N LYS A 36 29.88 -7.33 23.97
CA LYS A 36 30.47 -8.49 23.28
C LYS A 36 31.02 -8.18 21.90
N VAL A 37 30.30 -7.37 21.11
CA VAL A 37 30.68 -7.05 19.73
C VAL A 37 31.89 -6.11 19.70
N VAL A 38 31.92 -5.11 20.58
CA VAL A 38 32.98 -4.10 20.64
C VAL A 38 34.23 -4.62 21.35
N ALA A 39 34.08 -5.31 22.49
CA ALA A 39 35.23 -5.80 23.25
C ALA A 39 35.80 -7.11 22.71
N GLY A 40 34.98 -7.91 22.00
CA GLY A 40 35.38 -9.24 21.54
C GLY A 40 36.02 -9.28 20.15
N ASP A 41 36.19 -8.15 19.46
CA ASP A 41 36.59 -8.08 18.04
C ASP A 41 35.74 -8.97 17.10
N LEU A 42 34.57 -9.41 17.60
CA LEU A 42 33.64 -10.34 16.95
C LEU A 42 33.02 -9.75 15.69
N ILE A 43 33.20 -8.46 15.44
CA ILE A 43 32.78 -7.81 14.19
C ILE A 43 33.40 -8.56 12.99
N ARG A 44 34.66 -9.00 13.09
CA ARG A 44 35.31 -9.77 12.02
C ARG A 44 34.76 -11.19 11.88
N ASP A 45 34.49 -11.87 12.99
CA ASP A 45 34.02 -13.27 12.98
C ASP A 45 32.54 -13.38 12.60
N VAL A 46 31.69 -12.46 13.06
CA VAL A 46 30.25 -12.42 12.75
C VAL A 46 30.02 -12.00 11.29
N LEU A 47 30.90 -11.16 10.74
CA LEU A 47 30.81 -10.70 9.35
C LEU A 47 31.68 -11.55 8.40
N GLN A 48 32.42 -12.53 8.91
CA GLN A 48 33.21 -13.43 8.06
C GLN A 48 32.27 -14.26 7.18
N GLY A 49 32.43 -14.16 5.87
CA GLY A 49 31.58 -14.85 4.89
C GLY A 49 30.23 -14.16 4.61
N VAL A 50 29.90 -13.07 5.32
CA VAL A 50 28.79 -12.19 4.96
C VAL A 50 29.33 -11.15 3.97
N ASP A 51 28.87 -11.21 2.72
CA ASP A 51 29.17 -10.15 1.75
C ASP A 51 28.38 -8.87 2.12
N VAL A 52 28.95 -8.07 3.00
CA VAL A 52 28.37 -6.80 3.46
C VAL A 52 28.19 -5.82 2.30
N ALA A 53 29.03 -5.89 1.26
CA ALA A 53 28.91 -5.03 0.08
C ALA A 53 27.63 -5.33 -0.71
N SER A 54 27.24 -6.61 -0.82
CA SER A 54 25.98 -7.01 -1.47
C SER A 54 24.73 -6.37 -0.84
N TYR A 55 24.77 -6.03 0.46
CA TYR A 55 23.65 -5.37 1.14
C TYR A 55 23.60 -3.87 0.87
N GLN A 56 24.74 -3.23 0.63
CA GLN A 56 24.79 -1.81 0.25
C GLN A 56 24.28 -1.58 -1.18
N ASP A 57 24.50 -2.55 -2.07
CA ASP A 57 24.01 -2.53 -3.45
C ASP A 57 22.52 -2.90 -3.60
N ARG A 58 21.88 -3.41 -2.54
CA ARG A 58 20.41 -3.53 -2.43
C ARG A 58 19.73 -2.20 -2.11
N ARG A 59 20.24 -1.07 -2.63
CA ARG A 59 19.29 0.00 -2.96
C ARG A 59 18.26 -0.64 -3.88
N PRO A 60 16.95 -0.53 -3.60
CA PRO A 60 15.96 -0.96 -4.58
C PRO A 60 16.25 -0.11 -5.82
N LYS A 61 16.96 -0.68 -6.80
CA LYS A 61 17.01 -0.12 -8.14
C LYS A 61 15.56 0.05 -8.47
N SER A 62 15.11 1.30 -8.52
CA SER A 62 13.84 1.69 -9.10
C SER A 62 13.81 1.01 -10.45
N HIS A 63 13.23 -0.18 -10.52
CA HIS A 63 13.04 -0.85 -11.78
C HIS A 63 12.24 0.17 -12.58
N PRO A 64 12.73 0.61 -13.75
CA PRO A 64 11.92 1.46 -14.60
C PRO A 64 10.62 0.71 -14.78
N LYS A 65 9.52 1.29 -14.28
CA LYS A 65 8.21 0.70 -14.38
C LYS A 65 8.05 0.31 -15.86
N PRO A 66 7.72 -0.95 -16.20
CA PRO A 66 7.59 -1.35 -17.60
C PRO A 66 6.68 -0.32 -18.28
N PRO A 67 7.01 0.12 -19.52
CA PRO A 67 6.23 1.14 -20.21
C PRO A 67 4.77 0.75 -20.09
N SER A 68 3.97 1.61 -19.44
CA SER A 68 2.59 1.28 -19.11
C SER A 68 1.89 0.87 -20.39
N ALA A 69 1.48 -0.40 -20.48
CA ALA A 69 0.74 -0.90 -21.64
C ALA A 69 -0.38 0.09 -22.00
N PRO A 70 -0.63 0.36 -23.29
CA PRO A 70 -1.69 1.27 -23.69
C PRO A 70 -2.98 0.81 -23.01
N LYS A 71 -3.56 1.68 -22.18
CA LYS A 71 -4.81 1.40 -21.48
C LYS A 71 -5.88 1.22 -22.55
N HIS A 72 -6.19 -0.04 -22.91
CA HIS A 72 -7.32 -0.31 -23.80
C HIS A 72 -8.55 0.38 -23.19
N PRO A 73 -9.30 1.19 -23.97
CA PRO A 73 -10.54 1.74 -23.48
C PRO A 73 -11.41 0.56 -23.08
N ARG A 74 -11.68 0.41 -21.78
CA ARG A 74 -12.56 -0.62 -21.26
C ARG A 74 -13.94 -0.33 -21.84
N GLN A 75 -14.25 -0.94 -22.99
CA GLN A 75 -15.55 -0.88 -23.63
C GLN A 75 -16.53 -1.68 -22.77
N PHE A 76 -16.96 -1.10 -21.66
CA PHE A 76 -18.07 -1.65 -20.92
C PHE A 76 -19.33 -1.40 -21.75
N LYS A 77 -19.77 -2.42 -22.48
CA LYS A 77 -21.04 -2.45 -23.19
C LYS A 77 -22.14 -2.61 -22.15
N TYR A 78 -22.73 -1.50 -21.69
CA TYR A 78 -23.89 -1.54 -20.82
C TYR A 78 -25.16 -1.60 -21.67
N SER A 79 -25.98 -2.62 -21.45
CA SER A 79 -27.34 -2.68 -21.96
C SER A 79 -28.28 -2.13 -20.89
N PHE A 80 -29.06 -1.10 -21.24
CA PHE A 80 -30.14 -0.59 -20.40
C PHE A 80 -31.42 -0.62 -21.25
N LYS A 81 -32.48 -1.27 -20.75
CA LYS A 81 -33.74 -1.51 -21.48
C LYS A 81 -33.54 -2.14 -22.88
N GLY A 82 -32.58 -3.05 -23.02
CA GLY A 82 -32.32 -3.76 -24.28
C GLY A 82 -31.53 -2.98 -25.34
N ALA A 83 -31.17 -1.71 -25.08
CA ALA A 83 -30.33 -0.91 -25.98
C ALA A 83 -28.90 -0.75 -25.43
N PRO A 84 -27.86 -0.75 -26.29
CA PRO A 84 -26.51 -0.37 -25.87
C PRO A 84 -26.46 1.14 -25.64
N VAL A 85 -26.31 1.56 -24.39
CA VAL A 85 -26.35 2.99 -24.04
C VAL A 85 -25.06 3.42 -23.37
N LYS A 86 -24.64 4.66 -23.65
CA LYS A 86 -23.54 5.30 -22.92
C LYS A 86 -24.02 5.63 -21.51
N LEU A 87 -23.26 5.22 -20.49
CA LEU A 87 -23.58 5.51 -19.08
C LEU A 87 -23.79 6.99 -18.80
N GLU A 88 -23.08 7.86 -19.51
CA GLU A 88 -23.18 9.32 -19.34
C GLU A 88 -24.58 9.86 -19.64
N ALA A 89 -25.26 9.31 -20.65
CA ALA A 89 -26.61 9.72 -21.01
C ALA A 89 -27.64 9.29 -19.96
N ILE A 90 -27.55 8.03 -19.50
CA ILE A 90 -28.44 7.50 -18.45
C ILE A 90 -28.20 8.25 -17.12
N ALA A 91 -26.94 8.52 -16.78
CA ALA A 91 -26.59 9.24 -15.57
C ALA A 91 -27.18 10.66 -15.56
N ALA A 92 -27.12 11.36 -16.71
CA ALA A 92 -27.71 12.69 -16.86
C ALA A 92 -29.25 12.68 -16.77
N GLU A 93 -29.91 11.69 -17.39
CA GLU A 93 -31.37 11.54 -17.36
C GLU A 93 -31.90 11.30 -15.94
N HIS A 94 -31.17 10.52 -15.14
CA HIS A 94 -31.55 10.16 -13.78
C HIS A 94 -30.91 11.03 -12.68
N GLY A 95 -30.15 12.07 -13.05
CA GLY A 95 -29.53 13.00 -12.09
C GLY A 95 -28.44 12.39 -11.20
N VAL A 96 -27.83 11.29 -11.62
CA VAL A 96 -26.74 10.59 -10.90
C VAL A 96 -25.41 10.96 -11.55
N SER A 97 -24.33 11.10 -10.78
CA SER A 97 -23.02 11.32 -11.37
C SER A 97 -22.54 10.09 -12.16
N PRO A 98 -21.99 10.23 -13.37
CA PRO A 98 -21.49 9.10 -14.15
C PRO A 98 -20.36 8.34 -13.44
N THR A 99 -19.56 9.02 -12.61
CA THR A 99 -18.54 8.37 -11.78
C THR A 99 -19.17 7.52 -10.67
N THR A 100 -20.24 8.00 -10.05
CA THR A 100 -21.01 7.26 -9.05
C THR A 100 -21.69 6.05 -9.67
N LEU A 101 -22.38 6.22 -10.80
CA LEU A 101 -23.04 5.14 -11.52
C LEU A 101 -22.03 4.04 -11.90
N ARG A 102 -20.87 4.42 -12.43
CA ARG A 102 -19.78 3.49 -12.75
C ARG A 102 -19.23 2.77 -11.51
N ARG A 103 -19.08 3.46 -10.38
CA ARG A 103 -18.62 2.85 -9.12
C ARG A 103 -19.63 1.81 -8.61
N ARG A 104 -20.92 2.12 -8.66
CA ARG A 104 -22.02 1.23 -8.23
C ARG A 104 -22.08 -0.03 -9.09
N ILE A 105 -21.97 0.11 -10.40
CA ILE A 105 -21.95 -1.04 -11.30
C ILE A 105 -20.67 -1.88 -11.08
N ASN A 106 -19.51 -1.25 -10.89
CA ASN A 106 -18.27 -1.97 -10.57
C ASN A 106 -18.32 -2.71 -9.22
N SER A 107 -19.16 -2.27 -8.28
CA SER A 107 -19.42 -2.98 -7.02
C SER A 107 -20.45 -4.11 -7.14
N GLY A 108 -20.92 -4.41 -8.36
CA GLY A 108 -21.90 -5.48 -8.62
C GLY A 108 -23.36 -5.07 -8.46
N MET A 109 -23.65 -3.76 -8.35
CA MET A 109 -25.03 -3.27 -8.27
C MET A 109 -25.66 -3.23 -9.68
N PRO A 110 -26.89 -3.76 -9.87
CA PRO A 110 -27.59 -3.66 -11.13
C PRO A 110 -27.90 -2.20 -11.49
N ILE A 111 -27.95 -1.88 -12.78
CA ILE A 111 -28.09 -0.50 -13.29
C ILE A 111 -29.33 0.18 -12.70
N GLU A 112 -30.47 -0.50 -12.65
CA GLU A 112 -31.73 0.05 -12.13
C GLU A 112 -31.61 0.46 -10.66
N GLN A 113 -30.99 -0.40 -9.83
CA GLN A 113 -30.76 -0.10 -8.43
C GLN A 113 -29.74 1.03 -8.27
N ALA A 114 -28.71 1.06 -9.13
CA ALA A 114 -27.70 2.10 -9.12
C ALA A 114 -28.27 3.49 -9.48
N LEU A 115 -29.39 3.55 -10.21
CA LEU A 115 -30.12 4.78 -10.54
C LEU A 115 -31.11 5.18 -9.43
N SER A 116 -31.71 4.22 -8.74
CA SER A 116 -32.69 4.48 -7.66
C SER A 116 -32.07 5.03 -6.38
N VAL A 117 -30.81 4.66 -6.09
CA VAL A 117 -30.07 5.20 -4.92
C VAL A 117 -29.70 6.66 -5.20
N GLY A 118 -30.59 7.59 -4.87
CA GLY A 118 -30.41 9.01 -5.13
C GLY A 118 -29.07 9.55 -4.61
N ASP A 119 -28.37 10.33 -5.44
CA ASP A 119 -27.15 11.01 -5.04
C ASP A 119 -27.50 12.15 -4.05
N MET A 120 -27.49 11.86 -2.75
CA MET A 120 -27.69 12.85 -1.68
C MET A 120 -26.56 13.91 -1.58
N ARG A 121 -25.70 14.06 -2.59
CA ARG A 121 -24.52 14.93 -2.55
C ARG A 121 -24.36 15.77 -3.82
N LYS A 122 -25.27 16.73 -4.04
CA LYS A 122 -25.00 18.13 -4.47
C LYS A 122 -26.28 18.79 -5.02
N LYS A 123 -27.09 19.34 -4.12
CA LYS A 123 -27.79 20.62 -4.36
C LYS A 123 -27.07 21.64 -3.49
N GLY A 124 -26.21 22.48 -4.06
CA GLY A 124 -25.53 23.51 -3.26
C GLY A 124 -24.22 24.11 -3.80
N ALA A 125 -23.84 23.89 -5.07
CA ALA A 125 -22.68 24.61 -5.61
C ALA A 125 -22.80 24.82 -7.12
N ARG A 126 -23.54 25.87 -7.49
CA ARG A 126 -23.29 26.76 -8.64
C ARG A 126 -24.37 27.85 -8.65
N VAL A 127 -24.05 28.98 -8.05
CA VAL A 127 -24.53 30.31 -8.47
C VAL A 127 -23.34 30.98 -9.13
#